data_AF-A0A3A4PWX7-F1
#
_entry.id   AF-A0A3A4PWX7-F1
#
_cell.length_a   1.000
_cell.length_b   1.000
_cell.length_c   1.000
_cell.angle_alpha   90.00
_cell.angle_beta   90.00
_cell.angle_gamma   90.00
#
_symmetry.space_group_name_H-M   'P 1'
#
loop_
_entity.id
_entity.type
_entity.pdbx_description
1 polymer ?
#
loop_
_entity_poly.entity_id
_entity_poly.type
_entity_poly.pdbx_seq_one_letter_code
_entity_poly.pdbx_strand_id
1 'polypeptide(L)'
;MAIDVSHEILTQRLQEMIQLWQKYMEIFNRSLESEEEIPEEEKEFRTLQKEITRRAQYLRIAIPDNLFDLWKDMKKLLKETPSLMILKKEVPIKLSSFRNMWHEVSISLNQKQGHLRSLLDEREMKKTSKRSK
;
A
#
# COMPACT_ATOMS: atom_id res chain seq x y z
N MET A 1 -10.34 16.18 10.00
CA MET A 1 -9.73 17.29 9.26
C MET A 1 -8.90 16.68 8.14
N ALA A 2 -9.33 16.84 6.89
CA ALA A 2 -8.49 16.51 5.75
C ALA A 2 -7.41 17.61 5.62
N ILE A 3 -6.16 17.21 5.47
CA ILE A 3 -5.08 18.16 5.19
C ILE A 3 -5.31 18.65 3.75
N ASP A 4 -5.25 19.96 3.51
CA ASP A 4 -5.38 20.52 2.16
C ASP A 4 -4.12 20.17 1.35
N VAL A 5 -4.14 19.01 0.70
CA VAL A 5 -3.05 18.45 -0.09
C VAL A 5 -3.49 18.40 -1.55
N SER A 6 -2.63 18.86 -2.46
CA SER A 6 -2.95 18.82 -3.89
C SER A 6 -3.16 17.36 -4.34
N HIS A 7 -4.05 17.17 -5.30
CA HIS A 7 -4.37 15.82 -5.81
C HIS A 7 -3.17 15.18 -6.53
N GLU A 8 -2.28 15.98 -7.12
CA GLU A 8 -1.00 15.54 -7.69
C GLU A 8 -0.11 14.93 -6.60
N ILE A 9 0.04 15.61 -5.46
CA ILE A 9 0.81 15.10 -4.31
C ILE A 9 0.16 13.81 -3.80
N LEU A 10 -1.16 13.77 -3.65
CA LEU A 10 -1.86 12.55 -3.20
C LEU A 10 -1.64 11.38 -4.17
N THR A 11 -1.64 11.64 -5.48
CA THR A 11 -1.39 10.63 -6.52
C THR A 11 0.05 10.11 -6.46
N GLN A 12 1.03 11.01 -6.32
CA GLN A 12 2.43 10.66 -6.13
C GLN A 12 2.62 9.82 -4.86
N ARG A 13 2.03 10.24 -3.74
CA ARG A 13 2.13 9.52 -2.45
C ARG A 13 1.51 8.13 -2.52
N LEU A 14 0.40 7.98 -3.24
CA LEU A 14 -0.20 6.66 -3.45
C LEU A 14 0.66 5.78 -4.38
N GLN A 15 1.30 6.37 -5.40
CA GLN A 15 2.23 5.63 -6.26
C GLN A 15 3.46 5.14 -5.48
N GLU A 16 4.05 5.99 -4.64
CA GLU A 16 5.16 5.59 -3.78
C GLU A 16 4.73 4.49 -2.79
N MET A 17 3.49 4.56 -2.29
CA MET A 17 2.92 3.52 -1.43
C MET A 17 2.80 2.18 -2.16
N ILE A 18 2.36 2.18 -3.41
CA ILE A 18 2.28 0.97 -4.26
C ILE A 18 3.68 0.36 -4.45
N GLN A 19 4.69 1.19 -4.72
CA GLN A 19 6.06 0.71 -4.90
C GLN A 19 6.62 0.07 -3.62
N LEU A 20 6.39 0.68 -2.46
CA LEU A 20 6.78 0.11 -1.17
C LEU A 20 6.06 -1.21 -0.90
N TRP A 21 4.77 -1.29 -1.22
CA TRP A 21 3.98 -2.50 -1.07
C TRP A 21 4.51 -3.64 -1.95
N GLN A 22 4.82 -3.34 -3.21
CA GLN A 22 5.43 -4.30 -4.14
C GLN A 22 6.77 -4.82 -3.61
N LYS A 23 7.67 -3.92 -3.17
CA LYS A 23 8.96 -4.30 -2.60
C LYS A 23 8.81 -5.17 -1.34
N TYR A 24 7.82 -4.86 -0.49
CA TYR A 24 7.54 -5.66 0.70
C TYR A 24 7.10 -7.09 0.35
N MET A 25 6.23 -7.24 -0.65
CA MET A 25 5.81 -8.56 -1.13
C MET A 25 6.95 -9.32 -1.82
N GLU A 26 7.80 -8.62 -2.56
CA GLU A 26 8.97 -9.21 -3.23
C GLU A 26 9.93 -9.83 -2.22
N ILE A 27 10.31 -9.08 -1.16
CA ILE A 27 11.19 -9.59 -0.10
C ILE A 27 10.56 -10.81 0.57
N PHE A 28 9.25 -10.78 0.85
CA PHE A 28 8.59 -11.95 1.42
C PHE A 28 8.66 -13.16 0.49
N ASN A 29 8.28 -13.02 -0.78
CA ASN A 29 8.28 -14.15 -1.71
C ASN A 29 9.68 -14.72 -1.87
N ARG A 30 10.67 -13.86 -2.06
CA ARG A 30 12.08 -14.25 -2.11
C ARG A 30 12.52 -14.96 -0.84
N SER A 31 12.14 -14.45 0.34
CA SER A 31 12.48 -15.09 1.61
C SER A 31 11.85 -16.47 1.78
N LEU A 32 10.67 -16.73 1.19
CA LEU A 32 10.04 -18.06 1.25
C LEU A 32 10.69 -19.07 0.30
N GLU A 33 11.30 -18.59 -0.78
CA GLU A 33 12.00 -19.42 -1.77
C GLU A 33 13.47 -19.68 -1.39
N SER A 34 14.07 -18.79 -0.59
CA SER A 34 15.45 -18.92 -0.12
C SER A 34 15.57 -19.93 1.02
N GLU A 35 16.53 -20.86 0.91
CA GLU A 35 16.91 -21.75 2.01
C GLU A 35 17.68 -20.99 3.11
N GLU A 36 18.43 -19.94 2.75
CA GLU A 36 19.25 -19.18 3.68
C GLU A 36 18.46 -18.09 4.42
N GLU A 37 18.67 -17.99 5.73
CA GLU A 37 18.18 -16.89 6.54
C GLU A 37 19.17 -15.72 6.46
N ILE A 38 18.74 -14.60 5.87
CA ILE A 38 19.56 -13.40 5.73
C ILE A 38 19.04 -12.35 6.72
N PRO A 39 19.76 -12.08 7.83
CA PRO A 39 19.32 -11.12 8.84
C PRO A 39 19.10 -9.70 8.29
N GLU A 40 19.83 -9.29 7.25
CA GLU A 40 19.59 -8.00 6.59
C GLU A 40 18.20 -7.93 5.94
N GLU A 41 17.70 -9.03 5.36
CA GLU A 41 16.37 -9.07 4.74
C GLU A 41 15.26 -8.92 5.76
N GLU A 42 15.37 -9.56 6.93
CA GLU A 42 14.41 -9.37 8.03
C GLU A 42 14.41 -7.90 8.46
N LYS A 43 15.59 -7.28 8.61
CA LYS A 43 15.70 -5.87 8.99
C LYS A 43 15.07 -4.96 7.93
N GLU A 44 15.32 -5.22 6.66
CA GLU A 44 14.72 -4.47 5.55
C GLU A 44 13.20 -4.65 5.53
N PHE A 45 12.71 -5.88 5.67
CA PHE A 45 11.29 -6.21 5.71
C PHE A 45 10.55 -5.48 6.83
N ARG A 46 11.12 -5.46 8.05
CA ARG A 46 10.57 -4.70 9.18
C ARG A 46 10.63 -3.19 8.98
N THR A 47 11.65 -2.69 8.29
CA THR A 47 11.77 -1.27 7.96
C THR A 47 10.68 -0.87 6.97
N LEU A 48 10.46 -1.66 5.92
CA LEU A 48 9.37 -1.45 4.96
C LEU A 48 8.01 -1.52 5.63
N GLN A 49 7.79 -2.49 6.52
CA GLN A 49 6.54 -2.61 7.28
C GLN A 49 6.20 -1.33 8.07
N LYS A 50 7.21 -0.72 8.72
CA LYS A 50 7.05 0.56 9.44
C LYS A 50 6.76 1.73 8.49
N GLU A 51 7.46 1.79 7.36
CA GLU A 51 7.28 2.86 6.38
C GLU A 51 5.91 2.80 5.71
N ILE A 52 5.49 1.60 5.29
CA ILE A 52 4.14 1.31 4.77
C ILE A 52 3.08 1.73 5.79
N THR A 53 3.27 1.38 7.07
CA THR A 53 2.35 1.76 8.15
C THR A 53 2.21 3.28 8.24
N ARG A 54 3.33 4.02 8.26
CA ARG A 54 3.33 5.48 8.35
C ARG A 54 2.64 6.13 7.15
N ARG A 55 2.94 5.66 5.94
CA ARG A 55 2.35 6.21 4.71
C ARG A 55 0.88 5.91 4.57
N ALA A 56 0.44 4.69 4.93
CA ALA A 56 -0.97 4.35 4.92
C ALA A 56 -1.77 5.18 5.94
N GLN A 57 -1.19 5.49 7.11
CA GLN A 57 -1.79 6.42 8.07
C GLN A 57 -1.90 7.83 7.51
N TYR A 58 -0.84 8.33 6.87
CA TYR A 58 -0.87 9.64 6.20
C TYR A 58 -1.95 9.68 5.13
N LEU A 59 -1.99 8.71 4.21
CA LEU A 59 -2.97 8.64 3.13
C LEU A 59 -4.40 8.58 3.65
N ARG A 60 -4.65 7.85 4.75
CA ARG A 60 -5.96 7.83 5.42
C ARG A 60 -6.40 9.22 5.91
N ILE A 61 -5.47 10.06 6.35
CA ILE A 61 -5.76 11.40 6.89
C ILE A 61 -5.83 12.42 5.76
N ALA A 62 -4.98 12.29 4.75
CA ALA A 62 -4.81 13.26 3.67
C ALA A 62 -5.82 13.07 2.53
N ILE A 63 -6.25 11.84 2.25
CA ILE A 63 -7.27 11.57 1.24
C ILE A 63 -8.67 11.79 1.87
N PRO A 64 -9.49 12.71 1.33
CA PRO A 64 -10.81 13.02 1.87
C PRO A 64 -11.83 11.89 1.63
N ASP A 65 -13.02 12.06 2.22
CA ASP A 65 -14.25 11.28 1.94
C ASP A 65 -14.13 9.77 2.14
N ASN A 66 -13.21 9.32 3.01
CA ASN A 66 -12.90 7.90 3.21
C ASN A 66 -12.52 7.17 1.92
N LEU A 67 -12.06 7.87 0.88
CA LEU A 67 -11.64 7.23 -0.37
C LEU A 67 -10.47 6.27 -0.13
N PHE A 68 -9.67 6.50 0.92
CA PHE A 68 -8.64 5.58 1.40
C PHE A 68 -9.09 4.81 2.67
N ASP A 69 -9.99 3.85 2.49
CA ASP A 69 -10.55 2.96 3.52
C ASP A 69 -9.69 1.72 3.83
N LEU A 70 -8.62 1.51 3.07
CA LEU A 70 -7.75 0.32 3.13
C LEU A 70 -6.92 0.19 4.41
N TRP A 71 -6.77 1.28 5.16
CA TRP A 71 -5.92 1.28 6.35
C TRP A 71 -6.30 0.20 7.36
N LYS A 72 -7.59 -0.11 7.52
CA LYS A 72 -8.04 -1.13 8.49
C LYS A 72 -7.49 -2.51 8.13
N ASP A 73 -7.60 -2.90 6.86
CA ASP A 73 -7.17 -4.21 6.37
C ASP A 73 -5.65 -4.30 6.32
N MET A 74 -4.99 -3.25 5.83
CA MET A 74 -3.54 -3.15 5.86
C MET A 74 -2.98 -3.23 7.27
N LYS A 75 -3.57 -2.53 8.24
CA LYS A 75 -3.13 -2.55 9.64
C LYS A 75 -3.28 -3.94 10.23
N LYS A 76 -4.42 -4.60 10.01
CA LYS A 76 -4.65 -5.97 10.50
C LYS A 76 -3.57 -6.88 9.97
N LEU A 77 -3.37 -6.85 8.67
CA LEU A 77 -2.42 -7.70 7.99
C LEU A 77 -0.98 -7.43 8.43
N LEU A 78 -0.53 -6.18 8.44
CA LEU A 78 0.82 -5.82 8.88
C LEU A 78 1.04 -6.22 10.35
N LYS A 79 0.03 -6.16 11.21
CA LYS A 79 0.15 -6.60 12.61
C LYS A 79 0.26 -8.12 12.72
N GLU A 80 -0.45 -8.85 11.88
CA GLU A 80 -0.51 -10.32 11.89
C GLU A 80 0.68 -10.95 11.15
N THR A 81 1.38 -10.22 10.27
CA THR A 81 2.56 -10.74 9.57
C THR A 81 3.70 -11.05 10.56
N PRO A 82 4.10 -12.34 10.70
CA PRO A 82 5.22 -12.74 11.54
C PRO A 82 6.58 -12.34 10.92
N SER A 83 7.69 -12.73 11.56
CA SER A 83 9.03 -12.57 10.95
C SER A 83 9.19 -13.50 9.77
N LEU A 84 10.08 -13.16 8.83
CA LEU A 84 10.44 -14.01 7.70
C LEU A 84 10.90 -15.38 8.18
N MET A 85 11.67 -15.43 9.28
CA MET A 85 12.10 -16.67 9.92
C MET A 85 10.92 -17.56 10.37
N ILE A 86 9.89 -16.96 10.97
CA ILE A 86 8.69 -17.71 11.40
C ILE A 86 7.89 -18.13 10.16
N LEU A 87 7.76 -17.25 9.18
CA LEU A 87 7.02 -17.50 7.94
C LEU A 87 7.56 -18.71 7.16
N LYS A 88 8.88 -18.91 7.11
CA LYS A 88 9.49 -20.11 6.52
C LYS A 88 9.03 -21.42 7.17
N LYS A 89 8.61 -21.37 8.44
CA LYS A 89 8.18 -22.53 9.23
C LYS A 89 6.66 -22.66 9.29
N GLU A 90 5.92 -21.73 8.69
CA GLU A 90 4.47 -21.73 8.70
C GLU A 90 3.88 -22.72 7.69
N VAL A 91 2.69 -23.21 7.99
CA VAL A 91 1.99 -24.16 7.12
C VAL A 91 1.57 -23.49 5.80
N PRO A 92 1.61 -24.20 4.65
CA PRO A 92 1.28 -23.63 3.34
C PRO A 92 -0.07 -22.92 3.25
N ILE A 93 -1.08 -23.42 3.98
CA ILE A 93 -2.42 -22.81 4.04
C ILE A 93 -2.36 -21.39 4.60
N LYS A 94 -1.55 -21.16 5.63
CA LYS A 94 -1.40 -19.83 6.25
C LYS A 94 -0.65 -18.88 5.34
N LEU A 95 0.40 -19.37 4.66
CA LEU A 95 1.14 -18.61 3.64
C LEU A 95 0.23 -18.20 2.48
N SER A 96 -0.62 -19.11 1.99
CA SER A 96 -1.62 -18.81 0.97
C SER A 96 -2.61 -17.74 1.43
N SER A 97 -3.09 -17.81 2.68
CA SER A 97 -3.96 -16.77 3.25
C SER A 97 -3.31 -15.38 3.25
N PHE A 98 -2.02 -15.27 3.63
CA PHE A 98 -1.28 -14.02 3.56
C PHE A 98 -1.16 -13.51 2.11
N ARG A 99 -0.77 -14.38 1.17
CA ARG A 99 -0.67 -14.02 -0.26
C ARG A 99 -1.98 -13.49 -0.82
N ASN A 100 -3.10 -14.14 -0.49
CA ASN A 100 -4.43 -13.69 -0.93
C ASN A 100 -4.75 -12.30 -0.37
N MET A 101 -4.57 -12.09 0.94
CA MET A 101 -4.83 -10.78 1.54
C MET A 101 -3.92 -9.68 0.96
N TRP A 102 -2.66 -10.00 0.63
CA TRP A 102 -1.76 -9.04 -0.02
C TRP A 102 -2.15 -8.71 -1.46
N HIS A 103 -2.66 -9.70 -2.18
CA HIS A 103 -3.21 -9.50 -3.51
C HIS A 103 -4.42 -8.55 -3.47
N GLU A 104 -5.35 -8.77 -2.54
CA GLU A 104 -6.52 -7.89 -2.35
C GLU A 104 -6.13 -6.44 -2.02
N VAL A 105 -5.13 -6.24 -1.15
CA VAL A 105 -4.59 -4.90 -0.88
C VAL A 105 -3.99 -4.29 -2.14
N SER A 106 -3.28 -5.07 -2.96
CA SER A 106 -2.67 -4.59 -4.21
C SER A 106 -3.71 -4.15 -5.23
N ILE A 107 -4.76 -4.96 -5.43
CA ILE A 107 -5.91 -4.60 -6.28
C ILE A 107 -6.51 -3.29 -5.79
N SER A 108 -6.76 -3.20 -4.50
CA SER A 108 -7.41 -2.04 -3.91
C SER A 108 -6.56 -0.77 -4.04
N LEU A 109 -5.26 -0.83 -3.79
CA LEU A 109 -4.35 0.30 -3.98
C LEU A 109 -4.38 0.81 -5.44
N ASN A 110 -4.38 -0.10 -6.42
CA ASN A 110 -4.48 0.25 -7.83
C ASN A 110 -5.83 0.89 -8.17
N GLN A 111 -6.93 0.36 -7.63
CA GLN A 111 -8.28 0.95 -7.80
C GLN A 111 -8.35 2.37 -7.23
N LYS A 112 -7.80 2.61 -6.02
CA LYS A 112 -7.75 3.96 -5.43
C LYS A 112 -6.90 4.91 -6.27
N GLN A 113 -5.81 4.41 -6.87
CA GLN A 113 -4.98 5.22 -7.76
C GLN A 113 -5.72 5.60 -9.03
N GLY A 114 -6.44 4.66 -9.65
CA GLY A 114 -7.31 4.93 -10.79
C GLY A 114 -8.38 5.97 -10.45
N HIS A 115 -9.05 5.83 -9.32
CA HIS A 115 -10.09 6.75 -8.88
C HIS A 115 -9.56 8.19 -8.66
N LEU A 116 -8.40 8.34 -8.00
CA LEU A 116 -7.76 9.65 -7.80
C LEU A 116 -7.37 10.32 -9.13
N ARG A 117 -6.91 9.53 -10.11
CA ARG A 117 -6.60 10.04 -11.46
C ARG A 117 -7.86 10.52 -12.18
N SER A 118 -8.95 9.75 -12.14
CA SER A 118 -10.21 10.18 -12.74
C SER A 118 -10.75 11.47 -12.11
N LEU A 119 -10.63 11.63 -10.79
CA LEU A 119 -11.01 12.87 -10.11
C LEU A 119 -10.15 14.08 -10.51
N LEU A 120 -8.87 13.86 -10.81
CA LEU A 120 -7.98 14.89 -11.37
C LEU A 120 -8.45 15.32 -12.75
N ASP A 121 -8.65 14.37 -13.66
CA ASP A 121 -9.05 14.63 -15.04
C ASP A 121 -10.39 15.39 -15.10
N GLU A 122 -11.38 14.98 -14.29
CA GLU A 122 -12.68 15.66 -14.21
C GLU A 122 -12.57 17.11 -13.71
N ARG A 123 -11.66 17.37 -12.75
CA ARG A 123 -11.43 18.73 -12.24
C ARG A 123 -10.77 19.63 -13.28
N GLU A 124 -9.82 19.09 -14.04
CA GLU A 124 -9.15 19.84 -15.10
C GLU A 124 -10.12 20.19 -16.24
N MET A 125 -10.93 19.23 -16.68
CA MET A 125 -11.98 19.47 -17.69
C MET A 125 -13.00 20.53 -17.25
N LYS A 126 -13.39 20.53 -15.97
CA LYS A 126 -14.30 21.55 -15.42
C LYS A 126 -13.66 22.94 -15.35
N LYS A 127 -12.34 23.03 -15.15
CA LYS A 127 -11.59 24.31 -15.14
C LYS A 127 -11.46 24.91 -16.54
N THR A 128 -11.19 24.09 -17.56
CA THR A 128 -11.09 24.56 -18.95
C THR A 128 -12.44 24.99 -19.50
N SER A 129 -13.52 24.24 -19.24
CA SER A 129 -14.88 24.60 -19.67
C SER A 129 -15.39 25.93 -19.07
N LYS A 130 -14.95 26.30 -17.86
CA LYS A 130 -15.27 27.59 -17.22
C LYS A 130 -14.44 28.77 -17.71
N ARG A 131 -13.26 28.54 -18.31
CA ARG A 131 -12.41 29.60 -18.89
C ARG A 131 -12.77 29.95 -20.33
N SER A 132 -13.55 29.10 -21.00
CA SER A 132 -14.01 29.30 -22.39
C SER A 132 -15.39 29.97 -22.51
N LYS A 133 -15.94 30.47 -21.40
CA LYS A 133 -17.14 31.31 -21.34
C LYS A 133 -16.77 32.67 -20.75
#